data_AF-A0A380DR63-F1
#
_entry.id   AF-A0A380DR63-F1
#
_cell.length_a   1.000
_cell.length_b   1.000
_cell.length_c   1.000
_cell.angle_alpha   90.00
_cell.angle_beta   90.00
_cell.angle_gamma   90.00
#
_symmetry.space_group_name_H-M   'P 1'
#
loop_
_entity.id
_entity.type
_entity.pdbx_description
1 polymer ?
#
loop_
_entity_poly.entity_id
_entity_poly.type
_entity_poly.pdbx_seq_one_letter_code
_entity_poly.pdbx_strand_id
1 'polypeptide(L)'
;MPSTSTINSMKSLIAHEVNHNMRYQYIDWDGGSLIELIIAEGLAENYIESLYGKAYIGPWVTNTNWSRDNVKIKNTIYNHLHLKHIFESMPYLYGDDINKLQGRPIVGLSHAAGYACGYHLVKYFLQKTNIPIEVATTLPAHKIINEVTEFWHTHTL
;
A
#
# COMPACT_ATOMS: atom_id res chain seq x y z
N MET A 1 -14.14 25.87 -4.53
CA MET A 1 -15.07 25.00 -3.78
C MET A 1 -14.67 23.55 -4.03
N PRO A 2 -14.62 22.68 -3.00
CA PRO A 2 -14.32 21.26 -3.21
C PRO A 2 -15.35 20.65 -4.17
N SER A 3 -14.88 19.79 -5.07
CA SER A 3 -15.75 19.14 -6.05
C SER A 3 -16.64 18.08 -5.38
N THR A 4 -17.75 17.69 -6.01
CA THR A 4 -18.58 16.56 -5.55
C THR A 4 -17.74 15.29 -5.37
N SER A 5 -16.75 15.07 -6.25
CA SER A 5 -15.80 13.97 -6.12
C SER A 5 -14.97 14.05 -4.82
N THR A 6 -14.54 15.26 -4.44
CA THR A 6 -13.81 15.50 -3.18
C THR A 6 -14.67 15.18 -1.95
N ILE A 7 -15.96 15.53 -1.99
CA ILE A 7 -16.88 15.23 -0.88
C ILE A 7 -17.14 13.73 -0.79
N ASN A 8 -17.31 13.06 -1.93
CA ASN A 8 -17.56 11.63 -1.98
C ASN A 8 -16.37 10.79 -1.49
N SER A 9 -15.13 11.26 -1.68
CA SER A 9 -13.93 10.57 -1.17
C SER A 9 -13.74 10.70 0.34
N MET A 10 -14.44 11.62 1.02
CA MET A 10 -14.26 11.85 2.47
C MET A 10 -14.46 10.57 3.28
N LYS A 11 -15.46 9.73 2.95
CA LYS A 11 -15.68 8.48 3.69
C LYS A 11 -14.53 7.49 3.52
N SER A 12 -14.00 7.37 2.30
CA SER A 12 -12.82 6.55 2.03
C SER A 12 -11.60 7.07 2.78
N LEU A 13 -11.34 8.38 2.75
CA LEU A 13 -10.23 9.00 3.47
C LEU A 13 -10.35 8.80 4.98
N ILE A 14 -11.55 8.96 5.55
CA ILE A 14 -11.78 8.69 6.98
C ILE A 14 -11.50 7.22 7.29
N ALA A 15 -12.00 6.27 6.49
CA ALA A 15 -11.77 4.85 6.71
C ALA A 15 -10.27 4.48 6.59
N HIS A 16 -9.56 5.09 5.65
CA HIS A 16 -8.13 4.94 5.46
C HIS A 16 -7.36 5.35 6.72
N GLU A 17 -7.54 6.58 7.19
CA GLU A 17 -6.83 7.11 8.36
C GLU A 17 -7.24 6.41 9.65
N VAL A 18 -8.50 6.00 9.78
CA VAL A 18 -8.95 5.16 10.90
C VAL A 18 -8.26 3.80 10.90
N ASN A 19 -8.02 3.19 9.73
CA ASN A 19 -7.28 1.93 9.65
C ASN A 19 -5.85 2.08 10.17
N HIS A 20 -5.13 3.13 9.79
CA HIS A 20 -3.81 3.42 10.33
C HIS A 20 -3.83 3.62 11.85
N ASN A 21 -4.77 4.43 12.35
CA ASN A 21 -4.91 4.64 13.79
C ASN A 21 -5.14 3.32 14.54
N MET A 22 -6.02 2.46 14.01
CA MET A 22 -6.29 1.14 14.57
C MET A 22 -5.05 0.25 14.54
N ARG A 23 -4.38 0.13 13.39
CA ARG A 23 -3.15 -0.68 13.24
C ARG A 23 -2.13 -0.35 14.31
N TYR A 24 -1.80 0.92 14.48
CA TYR A 24 -0.77 1.36 15.42
C TYR A 24 -1.20 1.38 16.90
N GLN A 25 -2.42 0.91 17.24
CA GLN A 25 -2.76 0.52 18.61
C GLN A 25 -2.31 -0.91 18.95
N TYR A 26 -2.06 -1.75 17.94
CA TYR A 26 -1.83 -3.20 18.12
C TYR A 26 -0.47 -3.69 17.62
N ILE A 27 0.30 -2.84 16.94
CA ILE A 27 1.66 -3.16 16.50
C ILE A 27 2.65 -2.09 16.96
N ASP A 28 3.87 -2.53 17.26
CA ASP A 28 5.00 -1.62 17.49
C ASP A 28 5.47 -1.08 16.14
N TRP A 29 5.35 0.23 15.94
CA TRP A 29 5.81 0.87 14.72
C TRP A 29 7.34 0.82 14.63
N ASP A 30 7.87 0.35 13.51
CA ASP A 30 9.30 0.04 13.32
C ASP A 30 10.15 1.24 12.86
N GLY A 31 9.58 2.45 12.85
CA GLY A 31 10.24 3.64 12.33
C GLY A 31 10.09 3.85 10.82
N GLY A 32 9.18 3.10 10.18
CA GLY A 32 8.77 3.28 8.79
C GLY A 32 9.62 2.51 7.80
N SER A 33 9.83 1.21 8.05
CA SER A 33 10.44 0.34 7.04
C SER A 33 9.58 0.27 5.78
N LEU A 34 10.20 -0.08 4.65
CA LEU A 34 9.47 -0.17 3.39
C LEU A 34 8.37 -1.24 3.44
N ILE A 35 8.65 -2.36 4.09
CA ILE A 35 7.67 -3.44 4.31
C ILE A 35 6.46 -2.90 5.08
N GLU A 36 6.69 -2.20 6.20
CA GLU A 36 5.62 -1.69 7.05
C GLU A 36 4.78 -0.65 6.31
N LEU A 37 5.41 0.32 5.63
CA LEU A 37 4.67 1.36 4.89
C LEU A 37 3.78 0.77 3.79
N ILE A 38 4.31 -0.14 2.97
CA ILE A 38 3.55 -0.76 1.88
C ILE A 38 2.37 -1.57 2.43
N ILE A 39 2.58 -2.33 3.51
CA ILE A 39 1.52 -3.13 4.11
C ILE A 39 0.47 -2.26 4.79
N ALA A 40 0.87 -1.22 5.52
CA ALA A 40 -0.06 -0.29 6.18
C ALA A 40 -0.97 0.38 5.15
N GLU A 41 -0.42 0.87 4.05
CA GLU A 41 -1.17 1.50 2.96
C GLU A 41 -2.09 0.49 2.24
N GLY A 42 -1.59 -0.73 2.03
CA GLY A 42 -2.37 -1.81 1.44
C GLY A 42 -3.56 -2.25 2.30
N LEU A 43 -3.38 -2.32 3.62
CA LEU A 43 -4.44 -2.66 4.57
C LEU A 43 -5.51 -1.57 4.60
N ALA A 44 -5.11 -0.29 4.63
CA ALA A 44 -6.03 0.83 4.63
C ALA A 44 -6.92 0.84 3.36
N GLU A 45 -6.34 0.65 2.18
CA GLU A 45 -7.10 0.60 0.91
C GLU A 45 -7.99 -0.66 0.79
N ASN A 46 -7.54 -1.82 1.27
CA ASN A 46 -8.39 -3.02 1.29
C ASN A 46 -9.53 -2.91 2.31
N TYR A 47 -9.34 -2.15 3.40
CA TYR A 47 -10.39 -1.87 4.36
C TYR A 47 -11.49 -0.98 3.76
N ILE A 48 -11.10 0.04 2.99
CA ILE A 48 -12.03 0.84 2.19
C ILE A 48 -12.82 -0.04 1.22
N GLU A 49 -12.15 -0.93 0.49
CA GLU A 49 -12.81 -1.85 -0.44
C GLU A 49 -13.82 -2.76 0.29
N SER A 50 -13.49 -3.25 1.49
CA SER A 50 -14.40 -4.05 2.31
C SER A 50 -15.66 -3.29 2.71
N LEU A 51 -15.53 -2.04 3.13
CA LEU A 51 -16.65 -1.23 3.62
C LEU A 51 -17.54 -0.66 2.50
N TYR A 52 -16.91 -0.19 1.42
CA TYR A 52 -17.58 0.64 0.41
C TYR A 52 -17.49 0.07 -1.01
N GLY A 53 -16.71 -0.99 -1.22
CA GLY A 53 -16.49 -1.61 -2.52
C GLY A 53 -15.43 -0.92 -3.37
N LYS A 54 -15.08 -1.57 -4.49
CA LYS A 54 -13.96 -1.16 -5.38
C LYS A 54 -14.09 0.26 -5.94
N ALA A 55 -15.31 0.77 -6.08
CA ALA A 55 -15.57 2.11 -6.62
C ALA A 55 -15.05 3.25 -5.72
N TYR A 56 -14.70 2.94 -4.47
CA TYR A 56 -14.30 3.92 -3.46
C TYR A 56 -12.80 3.87 -3.10
N ILE A 57 -12.03 3.00 -3.76
CA ILE A 57 -10.58 2.89 -3.62
C ILE A 57 -9.91 4.17 -4.15
N GLY A 58 -8.85 4.62 -3.47
CA GLY A 58 -8.17 5.86 -3.80
C GLY A 58 -7.56 5.91 -5.22
N PRO A 59 -7.34 7.13 -5.77
CA PRO A 59 -6.71 7.34 -7.08
C PRO A 59 -5.28 6.79 -7.14
N TRP A 60 -4.60 6.64 -6.00
CA TRP A 60 -3.24 6.12 -5.88
C TRP A 60 -3.12 4.69 -6.41
N VAL A 61 -4.15 3.87 -6.16
CA VAL A 61 -4.24 2.50 -6.68
C VAL A 61 -4.80 2.51 -8.09
N THR A 62 -5.91 3.24 -8.33
CA THR A 62 -6.67 3.15 -9.59
C THR A 62 -6.01 3.87 -10.78
N ASN A 63 -5.14 4.85 -10.54
CA ASN A 63 -4.37 5.50 -11.60
C ASN A 63 -3.13 4.70 -12.03
N THR A 64 -2.72 3.70 -11.26
CA THR A 64 -1.61 2.81 -11.63
C THR A 64 -2.15 1.76 -12.60
N ASN A 65 -1.57 1.64 -13.81
CA ASN A 65 -1.89 0.54 -14.71
C ASN A 65 -1.19 -0.73 -14.23
N TRP A 66 -1.79 -1.41 -13.27
CA TRP A 66 -1.19 -2.58 -12.65
C TRP A 66 -0.86 -3.69 -13.66
N SER A 67 -1.74 -3.96 -14.63
CA SER A 67 -1.49 -4.99 -15.65
C SER A 67 -0.22 -4.74 -16.46
N ARG A 68 0.13 -3.48 -16.71
CA ARG A 68 1.33 -3.10 -17.45
C ARG A 68 2.55 -2.99 -16.55
N ASP A 69 2.39 -2.39 -15.37
CA ASP A 69 3.51 -1.89 -14.56
C ASP A 69 3.91 -2.83 -13.42
N ASN A 70 3.10 -3.85 -13.09
CA ASN A 70 3.32 -4.67 -11.89
C ASN A 70 4.71 -5.31 -11.83
N VAL A 71 5.25 -5.81 -12.94
CA VAL A 71 6.54 -6.51 -12.96
C VAL A 71 7.65 -5.56 -12.52
N LYS A 72 7.66 -4.35 -13.08
CA LYS A 72 8.65 -3.32 -12.72
C LYS A 72 8.48 -2.89 -11.27
N ILE A 73 7.25 -2.60 -10.85
CA ILE A 73 6.95 -2.15 -9.48
C ILE A 73 7.38 -3.21 -8.46
N LYS A 74 6.96 -4.47 -8.64
CA LYS A 74 7.30 -5.60 -7.78
C LYS A 74 8.82 -5.80 -7.72
N ASN A 75 9.51 -5.84 -8.86
CA ASN A 75 10.96 -6.05 -8.89
C ASN A 75 11.72 -4.93 -8.17
N THR A 76 11.36 -3.67 -8.40
CA THR A 76 12.01 -2.55 -7.73
C THR A 76 11.78 -2.59 -6.23
N ILE A 77 10.54 -2.78 -5.78
CA ILE A 77 10.19 -2.80 -4.36
C ILE A 77 10.82 -4.01 -3.66
N TYR A 78 10.73 -5.20 -4.26
CA TYR A 78 11.25 -6.45 -3.69
C TYR A 78 12.74 -6.36 -3.35
N ASN A 79 13.54 -5.79 -4.26
CA ASN A 79 14.97 -5.61 -4.06
C ASN A 79 15.33 -4.61 -2.94
N HIS A 80 14.36 -3.85 -2.44
CA HIS A 80 14.54 -2.81 -1.42
C HIS A 80 13.74 -3.05 -0.13
N LEU A 81 13.13 -4.23 0.05
CA LEU A 81 12.40 -4.57 1.28
C LEU A 81 13.28 -4.58 2.55
N HIS A 82 14.60 -4.60 2.38
CA HIS A 82 15.55 -4.53 3.48
C HIS A 82 15.62 -3.14 4.15
N LEU A 83 15.12 -2.09 3.51
CA LEU A 83 15.14 -0.71 4.03
C LEU A 83 14.32 -0.58 5.32
N LYS A 84 14.91 0.04 6.35
CA LYS A 84 14.33 0.12 7.70
C LYS A 84 13.91 1.52 8.12
N HIS A 85 14.38 2.56 7.45
CA HIS A 85 14.06 3.93 7.82
C HIS A 85 13.07 4.58 6.85
N ILE A 86 12.18 5.40 7.42
CA ILE A 86 11.13 6.10 6.66
C ILE A 86 11.68 6.93 5.51
N PHE A 87 12.80 7.64 5.70
CA PHE A 87 13.37 8.51 4.67
C PHE A 87 13.92 7.75 3.47
N GLU A 88 14.42 6.53 3.69
CA GLU A 88 14.89 5.65 2.62
C GLU A 88 13.73 4.94 1.92
N SER A 89 12.62 4.72 2.65
CA SER A 89 11.46 3.96 2.18
C SER A 89 10.45 4.81 1.39
N MET A 90 10.25 6.07 1.80
CA MET A 90 9.34 7.01 1.15
C MET A 90 9.51 7.16 -0.37
N PRO A 91 10.74 7.19 -0.92
CA PRO A 91 10.94 7.21 -2.38
C PRO A 91 10.24 6.08 -3.12
N TYR A 92 10.22 4.88 -2.53
CA TYR A 92 9.59 3.69 -3.10
C TYR A 92 8.07 3.68 -2.91
N LEU A 93 7.58 4.38 -1.88
CA LEU A 93 6.15 4.51 -1.63
C LEU A 93 5.48 5.49 -2.62
N TYR A 94 6.03 6.71 -2.72
CA TYR A 94 5.41 7.81 -3.48
C TYR A 94 5.77 7.86 -4.96
N GLY A 95 6.96 7.39 -5.35
CA GLY A 95 7.44 7.43 -6.72
C GLY A 95 8.02 8.78 -7.18
N ASP A 96 8.54 8.77 -8.40
CA ASP A 96 9.52 9.76 -8.88
C ASP A 96 8.96 11.18 -9.02
N ASP A 97 7.67 11.35 -9.29
CA ASP A 97 7.06 12.68 -9.43
C ASP A 97 7.09 13.44 -8.10
N ILE A 98 6.76 12.75 -6.99
CA ILE A 98 6.86 13.31 -5.64
C ILE A 98 8.32 13.44 -5.21
N ASN A 99 9.16 12.47 -5.57
CA ASN A 99 10.58 12.51 -5.21
C ASN A 99 11.28 13.73 -5.81
N LYS A 100 11.01 14.07 -7.08
CA LYS A 100 11.51 15.29 -7.72
C LYS A 100 11.09 16.55 -6.97
N LEU A 101 9.81 16.65 -6.61
CA LEU A 101 9.27 17.81 -5.90
C LEU A 101 9.87 17.98 -4.49
N GLN A 102 10.25 16.88 -3.85
CA GLN A 102 10.75 16.87 -2.47
C GLN A 102 12.28 16.69 -2.37
N GLY A 103 13.01 16.73 -3.49
CA GLY A 103 14.46 16.57 -3.52
C GLY A 103 14.95 15.19 -3.07
N ARG A 104 14.13 14.15 -3.23
CA ARG A 104 14.44 12.75 -2.89
C ARG A 104 15.04 11.99 -4.08
N PRO A 105 15.73 10.86 -3.85
CA PRO A 105 16.25 10.02 -4.93
C PRO A 105 15.18 9.56 -5.90
N ILE A 106 15.54 9.52 -7.18
CA ILE A 106 14.74 8.91 -8.25
C ILE A 106 14.99 7.41 -8.23
N VAL A 107 13.93 6.62 -8.07
CA VAL A 107 13.99 5.15 -7.89
C VAL A 107 13.36 4.41 -9.08
N GLY A 108 12.91 5.14 -10.10
CA GLY A 108 12.36 4.58 -11.33
C GLY A 108 10.90 4.14 -11.20
N LEU A 109 10.17 4.60 -10.17
CA LEU A 109 8.78 4.24 -9.91
C LEU A 109 7.82 5.36 -10.30
N SER A 110 6.67 5.00 -10.85
CA SER A 110 5.57 5.93 -11.11
C SER A 110 4.97 6.45 -9.81
N HIS A 111 4.23 7.56 -9.92
CA HIS A 111 3.47 8.10 -8.79
C HIS A 111 2.64 7.02 -8.09
N ALA A 112 2.74 6.97 -6.75
CA ALA A 112 2.05 6.05 -5.86
C ALA A 112 2.26 4.55 -6.12
N ALA A 113 3.37 4.16 -6.77
CA ALA A 113 3.65 2.75 -7.06
C ALA A 113 3.66 1.84 -5.82
N GLY A 114 4.16 2.33 -4.67
CA GLY A 114 4.16 1.56 -3.43
C GLY A 114 2.76 1.37 -2.84
N TYR A 115 1.87 2.36 -2.96
CA TYR A 115 0.45 2.23 -2.58
C TYR A 115 -0.24 1.14 -3.40
N ALA A 116 -0.07 1.18 -4.74
CA ALA A 116 -0.63 0.17 -5.62
C ALA A 116 -0.06 -1.22 -5.31
N CYS A 117 1.24 -1.33 -5.09
CA CYS A 117 1.88 -2.58 -4.69
C CYS A 117 1.31 -3.12 -3.37
N GLY A 118 1.15 -2.25 -2.37
CA GLY A 118 0.58 -2.61 -1.06
C GLY A 118 -0.84 -3.12 -1.17
N TYR A 119 -1.70 -2.40 -1.88
CA TYR A 119 -3.09 -2.82 -2.10
C TYR A 119 -3.16 -4.22 -2.71
N HIS A 120 -2.38 -4.48 -3.76
CA HIS A 120 -2.39 -5.78 -4.44
C HIS A 120 -1.73 -6.90 -3.65
N LEU A 121 -0.68 -6.61 -2.88
CA LEU A 121 -0.03 -7.55 -1.98
C LEU A 121 -0.98 -7.99 -0.86
N VAL A 122 -1.62 -7.03 -0.20
CA VAL A 122 -2.60 -7.31 0.86
C VAL A 122 -3.83 -8.01 0.28
N LYS A 123 -4.29 -7.62 -0.91
CA LYS A 123 -5.39 -8.34 -1.58
C LYS A 123 -5.07 -9.82 -1.77
N TYR A 124 -3.87 -10.11 -2.27
CA TYR A 124 -3.38 -11.48 -2.44
C TYR A 124 -3.31 -12.23 -1.10
N PHE A 125 -2.79 -11.59 -0.05
CA PHE A 125 -2.77 -12.15 1.31
C PHE A 125 -4.17 -12.54 1.80
N LEU A 126 -5.15 -11.64 1.71
CA LEU A 126 -6.52 -11.89 2.16
C LEU A 126 -7.18 -13.04 1.38
N GLN A 127 -6.97 -13.10 0.07
CA GLN A 127 -7.48 -14.16 -0.79
C GLN A 127 -6.85 -15.53 -0.48
N LYS A 128 -5.53 -15.56 -0.23
CA LYS A 128 -4.80 -16.80 0.09
C LYS A 128 -5.19 -17.36 1.46
N THR A 129 -5.40 -16.50 2.45
CA THR A 129 -5.56 -16.90 3.85
C THR A 129 -7.01 -16.91 4.34
N ASN A 130 -7.92 -16.24 3.63
CA ASN A 130 -9.30 -15.95 4.07
C ASN A 130 -9.39 -15.22 5.42
N ILE A 131 -8.30 -14.57 5.86
CA ILE A 131 -8.31 -13.74 7.07
C ILE A 131 -9.12 -12.46 6.77
N PRO A 132 -10.07 -12.06 7.64
CA PRO A 132 -10.80 -10.80 7.49
C PRO A 132 -9.86 -9.59 7.56
N ILE A 133 -10.17 -8.52 6.83
CA ILE A 133 -9.33 -7.32 6.77
C ILE A 133 -9.16 -6.65 8.15
N GLU A 134 -10.18 -6.72 9.00
CA GLU A 134 -10.15 -6.20 10.37
C GLU A 134 -9.12 -6.94 11.22
N VAL A 135 -9.00 -8.25 11.05
CA VAL A 135 -7.99 -9.08 11.72
C VAL A 135 -6.61 -8.82 11.12
N ALA A 136 -6.50 -8.81 9.79
CA ALA A 136 -5.25 -8.55 9.08
C ALA A 136 -4.62 -7.20 9.47
N THR A 137 -5.44 -6.18 9.71
CA THR A 137 -5.02 -4.84 10.14
C THR A 137 -4.16 -4.87 11.42
N THR A 138 -4.43 -5.83 12.31
CA THR A 138 -3.72 -5.98 13.59
C THR A 138 -2.49 -6.89 13.52
N LEU A 139 -2.20 -7.49 12.37
CA LEU A 139 -1.04 -8.37 12.21
C LEU A 139 0.24 -7.55 12.00
N PRO A 140 1.36 -7.94 12.64
CA PRO A 140 2.68 -7.42 12.29
C PRO A 140 3.00 -7.64 10.81
N ALA A 141 3.65 -6.69 10.15
CA ALA A 141 3.91 -6.78 8.72
C ALA A 141 4.73 -8.03 8.32
N HIS A 142 5.61 -8.53 9.19
CA HIS A 142 6.36 -9.77 8.94
C HIS A 142 5.45 -11.01 8.82
N LYS A 143 4.28 -11.02 9.47
CA LYS A 143 3.32 -12.12 9.32
C LYS A 143 2.66 -12.09 7.94
N ILE A 144 2.35 -10.89 7.43
CA ILE A 144 1.73 -10.72 6.11
C ILE A 144 2.75 -11.03 5.01
N ILE A 145 3.97 -10.47 5.08
CA ILE A 145 4.98 -10.62 4.02
C ILE A 145 5.42 -12.09 3.83
N ASN A 146 5.48 -12.87 4.92
CA ASN A 146 5.88 -14.28 4.89
C ASN A 146 4.83 -15.17 4.22
N GLU A 147 3.56 -14.76 4.23
CA GLU A 147 2.46 -15.50 3.59
C GLU A 147 2.33 -15.19 2.09
N VAL A 148 3.08 -14.22 1.56
CA VAL A 148 2.94 -13.75 0.17
C VAL A 148 4.22 -13.84 -0.64
N THR A 149 5.11 -14.78 -0.33
CA THR A 149 6.37 -14.95 -1.08
C THR A 149 6.16 -15.12 -2.59
N GLU A 150 5.07 -15.77 -2.98
CA GLU A 150 4.70 -16.03 -4.36
C GLU A 150 4.23 -14.77 -5.10
N PHE A 151 3.67 -13.78 -4.38
CA PHE A 151 3.22 -12.51 -4.97
C PHE A 151 4.33 -11.82 -5.76
N TRP A 152 5.58 -11.91 -5.30
CA TRP A 152 6.72 -11.28 -5.95
C TRP A 152 7.12 -11.95 -7.28
N HIS A 153 6.70 -13.20 -7.49
CA HIS A 153 7.03 -13.99 -8.67
C HIS A 153 5.84 -14.21 -9.61
N THR A 154 4.62 -13.84 -9.20
CA THR A 154 3.44 -13.90 -10.07
C THR A 154 3.28 -12.67 -10.94
N HIS A 155 2.85 -12.88 -12.19
CA HIS A 155 2.53 -11.82 -13.15
C HIS A 155 1.04 -11.46 -13.17
N THR A 156 0.23 -12.24 -12.45
CA THR A 156 -1.21 -12.08 -12.30
C THR A 156 -1.58 -11.90 -10.83
N LEU A 157 -2.70 -11.23 -10.59
CA LEU A 157 -3.49 -11.36 -9.36
C LEU A 157 -4.60 -12.36 -9.60
#